data_AF-A0A258LQQ0-F1
#
_entry.id   AF-A0A258LQQ0-F1
#
_cell.length_a   1.000
_cell.length_b   1.000
_cell.length_c   1.000
_cell.angle_alpha   90.00
_cell.angle_beta   90.00
_cell.angle_gamma   90.00
#
_symmetry.space_group_name_H-M   'P 1'
#
loop_
_entity.id
_entity.type
_entity.pdbx_description
1 polymer ?
#
loop_
_entity_poly.entity_id
_entity_poly.type
_entity_poly.pdbx_seq_one_letter_code
_entity_poly.pdbx_strand_id
1 'polypeptide(L)'
;MLQRLDKTAFGINAPGIVMFIFESKRDIESYFADISRIFGLTKAEARLTLSIVNGMTATEYAAKYDISINTAYSQIKEVLAKTGARRQAELVKLVLEYAPGYERRNHKITLIQPDRRC
;
A
#
# COMPACT_ATOMS: atom_id res chain seq x y z
N MET A 1 18.33 26.87 38.66
CA MET A 1 16.89 26.57 38.50
C MET A 1 16.76 25.38 37.54
N LEU A 2 16.92 24.16 38.06
CA LEU A 2 16.82 22.89 37.33
C LEU A 2 15.62 22.15 37.91
N GLN A 3 14.57 21.89 37.11
CA GLN A 3 13.47 21.05 37.57
C GLN A 3 13.84 19.58 37.39
N ARG A 4 13.84 18.92 38.54
CA ARG A 4 14.09 17.50 38.77
C ARG A 4 12.80 16.75 38.43
N LEU A 5 12.87 15.77 37.53
CA LEU A 5 11.76 14.84 37.31
C LEU A 5 11.89 13.72 38.33
N ASP A 6 11.06 13.79 39.38
CA ASP A 6 10.95 12.74 40.36
C ASP A 6 10.01 11.63 39.84
N LYS A 7 10.52 10.39 39.88
CA LYS A 7 9.77 9.12 40.03
C LYS A 7 8.92 8.66 38.83
N THR A 8 9.57 7.85 38.00
CA THR A 8 9.08 6.58 37.43
C THR A 8 7.55 6.37 37.39
N ALA A 9 6.91 6.74 36.28
CA ALA A 9 5.53 6.32 35.97
C ALA A 9 5.37 4.79 35.83
N PHE A 10 6.46 4.02 35.86
CA PHE A 10 6.45 2.56 35.63
C PHE A 10 7.27 1.73 36.65
N GLY A 11 7.78 2.32 37.74
CA GLY A 11 8.41 1.57 38.84
C GLY A 11 9.72 0.81 38.54
N ILE A 12 10.32 0.96 37.35
CA ILE A 12 11.58 0.28 36.99
C ILE A 12 12.77 1.14 37.43
N ASN A 13 13.60 0.63 38.35
CA ASN A 13 14.74 1.35 38.93
C ASN A 13 16.09 0.72 38.51
N ALA A 14 16.23 0.45 37.21
CA ALA A 14 17.45 -0.03 36.57
C ALA A 14 17.62 0.66 35.20
N PRO A 15 18.85 0.88 34.69
CA PRO A 15 19.04 1.38 33.34
C PRO A 15 18.47 0.34 32.35
N GLY A 16 17.39 0.71 31.68
CA GLY A 16 16.66 -0.17 30.77
C GLY A 16 16.17 0.58 29.55
N ILE A 17 16.10 -0.11 28.43
CA ILE A 17 15.52 0.39 27.19
C ILE A 17 14.04 0.03 27.21
N VAL A 18 13.17 1.04 27.11
CA VAL A 18 11.74 0.82 26.90
C VAL A 18 11.51 0.73 25.40
N MET A 19 11.16 -0.46 24.92
CA MET A 19 10.77 -0.69 23.53
C MET A 19 9.25 -0.69 23.45
N PHE A 20 8.67 0.34 22.85
CA PHE A 20 7.26 0.37 22.49
C PHE A 20 7.08 -0.44 21.21
N ILE A 21 6.49 -1.63 21.33
CA ILE A 21 6.06 -2.42 20.17
C ILE A 21 4.66 -1.95 19.83
N PHE A 22 4.53 -1.13 18.79
CA PHE A 22 3.24 -0.82 18.20
C PHE A 22 2.86 -1.94 17.24
N GLU A 23 1.86 -2.73 17.60
CA GLU A 23 1.19 -3.60 16.64
C GLU A 23 0.34 -2.73 15.72
N SER A 24 0.90 -2.30 14.58
CA SER A 24 0.13 -1.62 13.55
C SER A 24 -0.76 -2.64 12.84
N LYS A 25 -1.91 -2.98 13.43
CA LYS A 25 -3.01 -3.70 12.76
C LYS A 25 -3.70 -2.80 11.74
N ARG A 26 -2.95 -2.24 10.79
CA ARG A 26 -3.56 -1.71 9.58
C ARG A 26 -3.85 -2.92 8.69
N ASP A 27 -5.12 -3.32 8.67
CA ASP A 27 -5.57 -4.36 7.75
C ASP A 27 -5.25 -3.95 6.31
N ILE A 28 -4.90 -4.94 5.49
CA ILE A 28 -4.60 -4.76 4.06
C ILE A 28 -5.73 -3.99 3.36
N GLU A 29 -6.98 -4.21 3.77
CA GLU A 29 -8.17 -3.50 3.27
C GLU A 29 -8.13 -1.99 3.56
N SER A 30 -7.76 -1.58 4.77
CA SER A 30 -7.66 -0.15 5.12
C SER A 30 -6.53 0.51 4.34
N TYR A 31 -5.43 -0.21 4.13
CA TYR A 31 -4.30 0.27 3.35
C TYR A 31 -4.66 0.44 1.86
N PHE A 32 -5.39 -0.52 1.28
CA PHE A 32 -5.87 -0.43 -0.09
C PHE A 32 -6.86 0.71 -0.31
N ALA A 33 -7.67 1.05 0.70
CA ALA A 33 -8.54 2.21 0.65
C ALA A 33 -7.73 3.52 0.48
N ASP A 34 -6.60 3.65 1.18
CA ASP A 34 -5.72 4.82 1.06
C ASP A 34 -5.04 4.89 -0.31
N ILE A 35 -4.49 3.78 -0.80
CA ILE A 35 -3.92 3.70 -2.17
C ILE A 35 -4.95 4.11 -3.21
N SER A 36 -6.17 3.55 -3.09
CA SER A 36 -7.25 3.82 -4.03
C SER A 36 -7.57 5.31 -4.06
N ARG A 37 -7.52 5.98 -2.90
CA ARG A 37 -7.69 7.43 -2.82
C ARG A 37 -6.51 8.19 -3.45
N ILE A 38 -5.26 7.77 -3.20
CA ILE A 38 -4.05 8.40 -3.74
C ILE A 38 -4.03 8.37 -5.27
N PHE A 39 -4.35 7.21 -5.87
CA PHE A 39 -4.32 7.03 -7.33
C PHE A 39 -5.66 7.32 -8.01
N GLY A 40 -6.70 7.72 -7.26
CA GLY A 40 -8.02 8.01 -7.82
C GLY A 40 -8.70 6.80 -8.46
N LEU A 41 -8.52 5.62 -7.86
CA LEU A 41 -9.10 4.37 -8.33
C LEU A 41 -10.60 4.31 -8.03
N THR A 42 -11.37 3.78 -8.97
CA THR A 42 -12.77 3.40 -8.75
C THR A 42 -12.85 2.15 -7.86
N LYS A 43 -14.05 1.85 -7.34
CA LYS A 43 -14.27 0.61 -6.56
C LYS A 43 -13.92 -0.66 -7.35
N ALA A 44 -14.19 -0.67 -8.66
CA ALA A 44 -13.88 -1.82 -9.50
C ALA A 44 -12.36 -1.97 -9.69
N GLU A 45 -11.67 -0.86 -9.96
CA GLU A 45 -10.22 -0.80 -10.11
C GLU A 45 -9.47 -1.18 -8.83
N ALA A 46 -9.95 -0.75 -7.67
CA ALA A 46 -9.41 -1.13 -6.37
C ALA A 46 -9.51 -2.65 -6.14
N ARG A 47 -10.67 -3.24 -6.42
CA ARG A 47 -10.88 -4.69 -6.32
C ARG A 47 -10.01 -5.49 -7.28
N LEU A 48 -9.85 -5.00 -8.52
CA LEU A 48 -8.95 -5.59 -9.50
C LEU A 48 -7.51 -5.57 -8.99
N THR A 49 -7.05 -4.41 -8.53
CA THR A 49 -5.69 -4.21 -8.03
C THR A 49 -5.40 -5.13 -6.85
N LEU A 50 -6.32 -5.23 -5.88
CA LEU A 50 -6.20 -6.15 -4.75
C LEU A 50 -6.14 -7.62 -5.19
N SER A 51 -7.01 -8.01 -6.13
CA SER A 51 -7.01 -9.39 -6.66
C SER A 51 -5.69 -9.74 -7.33
N ILE A 52 -5.14 -8.82 -8.14
CA ILE A 52 -3.84 -8.97 -8.81
C ILE A 52 -2.69 -9.07 -7.80
N VAL A 53 -2.71 -8.23 -6.76
CA VAL A 53 -1.69 -8.25 -5.70
C VAL A 53 -1.72 -9.55 -4.90
N ASN A 54 -2.92 -10.14 -4.75
CA ASN A 54 -3.11 -11.47 -4.18
C ASN A 54 -2.75 -12.62 -5.15
N GLY A 55 -2.17 -12.33 -6.32
CA GLY A 55 -1.70 -13.32 -7.28
C GLY A 55 -2.76 -13.81 -8.26
N MET A 56 -3.96 -13.22 -8.28
CA MET A 56 -5.02 -13.60 -9.21
C MET A 56 -4.69 -13.17 -10.64
N THR A 57 -4.89 -14.07 -11.58
CA THR A 57 -4.78 -13.81 -13.02
C THR A 57 -5.99 -13.05 -13.55
N ALA A 58 -5.86 -12.43 -14.73
CA ALA A 58 -6.99 -11.73 -15.37
C ALA A 58 -8.18 -12.67 -15.66
N THR A 59 -7.90 -13.94 -15.99
CA THR A 59 -8.89 -14.99 -16.22
C THR A 59 -9.63 -15.39 -14.96
N GLU A 60 -8.92 -15.56 -13.84
CA GLU A 60 -9.55 -15.89 -12.56
C GLU A 60 -10.37 -14.71 -12.03
N TYR A 61 -9.88 -13.48 -12.23
CA TYR A 61 -10.64 -12.27 -11.90
C TYR A 61 -11.92 -12.17 -12.74
N ALA A 62 -11.81 -12.38 -14.05
CA ALA A 62 -12.95 -12.36 -14.96
C ALA A 62 -14.03 -13.38 -14.53
N ALA A 63 -13.61 -14.62 -14.23
CA ALA A 63 -14.51 -15.67 -13.75
C ALA A 63 -15.12 -15.33 -12.37
N LYS A 64 -14.32 -14.82 -11.43
CA LYS A 64 -14.77 -14.52 -10.06
C LYS A 64 -15.81 -13.40 -10.01
N TYR A 65 -15.69 -12.40 -10.89
CA TYR A 65 -16.56 -11.22 -10.89
C TYR A 65 -17.60 -11.24 -12.02
N ASP A 66 -17.75 -12.36 -12.73
CA ASP A 66 -18.70 -12.57 -13.82
C ASP A 66 -18.62 -11.46 -14.90
N ILE A 67 -17.39 -11.17 -15.35
CA ILE A 67 -17.13 -10.21 -16.42
C ILE A 67 -16.36 -10.89 -17.55
N SER A 68 -16.43 -10.30 -18.75
CA SER A 68 -15.61 -10.78 -19.86
C SER A 68 -14.11 -10.58 -19.59
N ILE A 69 -13.28 -11.46 -20.13
CA ILE A 69 -11.83 -11.31 -20.07
C ILE A 69 -11.35 -9.99 -20.70
N ASN A 70 -12.05 -9.52 -21.75
CA ASN A 70 -11.77 -8.24 -22.38
C ASN A 70 -12.03 -7.07 -21.43
N THR A 71 -13.11 -7.14 -20.65
CA THR A 71 -13.43 -6.15 -19.62
C THR A 71 -12.37 -6.14 -18.53
N ALA A 72 -11.89 -7.32 -18.10
CA ALA A 72 -10.78 -7.41 -17.14
C ALA A 72 -9.51 -6.75 -17.70
N TYR A 73 -9.14 -7.00 -18.95
CA TYR A 73 -7.99 -6.34 -19.58
C TYR A 73 -8.15 -4.83 -19.73
N SER A 74 -9.36 -4.35 -20.07
CA SER A 74 -9.64 -2.91 -20.10
C SER A 74 -9.46 -2.27 -18.73
N GLN A 75 -10.00 -2.89 -17.67
CA GLN A 75 -9.80 -2.41 -16.30
C GLN A 75 -8.31 -2.42 -15.91
N ILE A 76 -7.54 -3.45 -16.29
CA ILE A 76 -6.08 -3.50 -16.05
C ILE A 76 -5.40 -2.31 -16.73
N LYS A 77 -5.74 -2.04 -17.99
CA LYS A 77 -5.16 -0.91 -18.74
C LYS A 77 -5.44 0.43 -18.07
N GLU A 78 -6.68 0.63 -17.59
CA GLU A 78 -7.06 1.86 -16.88
C GLU A 78 -6.32 2.01 -15.54
N VAL A 79 -6.21 0.93 -14.76
CA VAL A 79 -5.43 0.93 -13.51
C VAL A 79 -3.96 1.26 -13.77
N LEU A 80 -3.35 0.63 -14.77
CA LEU A 80 -1.95 0.90 -15.14
C LEU A 80 -1.76 2.37 -15.54
N ALA A 81 -2.68 2.93 -16.32
CA ALA A 81 -2.64 4.33 -16.70
C ALA A 81 -2.78 5.28 -15.48
N LYS A 82 -3.71 4.99 -14.56
CA LYS A 82 -3.94 5.80 -13.35
C LYS A 82 -2.80 5.73 -12.34
N THR A 83 -2.14 4.59 -12.25
CA THR A 83 -1.01 4.37 -11.32
C THR A 83 0.34 4.74 -11.92
N GLY A 84 0.41 4.99 -13.23
CA GLY A 84 1.66 5.25 -13.96
C GLY A 84 2.52 3.99 -14.19
N ALA A 85 2.01 2.80 -13.86
CA ALA A 85 2.70 1.54 -14.09
C ALA A 85 2.61 1.14 -15.58
N ARG A 86 3.68 0.57 -16.14
CA ARG A 86 3.66 0.05 -17.52
C ARG A 86 3.27 -1.42 -17.59
N ARG A 87 3.50 -2.15 -16.51
CA ARG A 87 3.27 -3.60 -16.40
C ARG A 87 2.58 -3.96 -15.11
N GLN A 88 1.83 -5.05 -15.12
CA GLN A 88 1.14 -5.59 -13.93
C GLN A 88 2.10 -5.84 -12.76
N ALA A 89 3.33 -6.31 -13.02
CA ALA A 89 4.35 -6.49 -11.99
C ALA A 89 4.80 -5.17 -11.34
N GLU A 90 4.79 -4.06 -12.09
CA GLU A 90 5.13 -2.72 -11.57
C GLU A 90 4.00 -2.18 -10.69
N LEU A 91 2.75 -2.44 -11.06
CA LEU A 91 1.57 -2.14 -10.22
C LEU A 91 1.66 -2.86 -8.87
N VAL A 92 1.95 -4.17 -8.87
CA VAL A 92 2.14 -4.94 -7.63
C VAL A 92 3.26 -4.35 -6.78
N LYS A 93 4.39 -4.00 -7.41
CA LYS A 93 5.52 -3.38 -6.70
C LYS A 93 5.14 -2.03 -6.08
N LEU A 94 4.42 -1.17 -6.80
CA LEU A 94 3.96 0.12 -6.29
C LEU A 94 3.04 -0.09 -5.08
N VAL A 95 2.06 -0.97 -5.20
CA VAL A 95 1.13 -1.30 -4.12
C VAL A 95 1.83 -1.94 -2.92
N LEU A 96 2.93 -2.67 -3.08
CA LEU A 96 3.70 -3.16 -1.94
C LEU A 96 4.61 -2.07 -1.33
N GLU A 97 5.04 -1.09 -2.13
CA GLU A 97 5.89 0.01 -1.69
C GLU A 97 5.18 0.99 -0.76
N TYR A 98 3.90 1.25 -1.01
CA TYR A 98 3.11 2.11 -0.12
C TYR A 98 2.60 1.33 1.12
N ALA A 99 2.76 -0.01 1.19
CA ALA A 99 2.19 -0.84 2.25
C ALA A 99 2.94 -0.67 3.58
N PRO A 100 2.25 -0.32 4.68
CA PRO A 100 2.90 -0.19 5.98
C PRO A 100 3.38 -1.57 6.44
N GLY A 101 4.70 -1.76 6.51
CA GLY A 101 5.34 -3.01 6.93
C GLY A 101 6.23 -3.68 5.88
N TYR A 102 6.26 -3.18 4.64
CA TYR A 102 7.27 -3.63 3.67
C TYR A 102 8.62 -2.93 3.97
N GLU A 103 9.39 -3.50 4.90
CA GLU A 103 10.76 -3.11 5.26
C GLU A 103 11.67 -3.04 4.02
N ARG A 104 11.72 -1.87 3.39
CA ARG A 104 12.60 -1.53 2.27
C ARG A 104 14.04 -1.37 2.77
N ARG A 105 14.82 -2.44 2.67
CA ARG A 105 16.25 -2.45 3.03
C ARG A 105 17.18 -1.61 2.15
N ASN A 106 16.72 -0.80 1.19
CA ASN A 106 17.59 0.21 0.56
C ASN A 106 16.78 1.33 -0.11
N HIS A 107 17.00 2.52 0.42
CA HIS A 107 16.33 3.77 0.14
C HIS A 107 16.91 4.43 -1.11
N LYS A 108 16.06 4.76 -2.09
CA LYS A 108 16.05 6.00 -2.88
C LYS A 108 14.86 5.94 -3.84
N ILE A 109 13.71 6.39 -3.37
CA ILE A 109 12.56 6.66 -4.24
C ILE A 109 12.58 8.15 -4.52
N THR A 110 13.17 8.51 -5.67
CA THR A 110 12.95 9.82 -6.27
C THR A 110 11.52 9.80 -6.81
N LEU A 111 10.62 10.52 -6.14
CA LEU A 111 9.29 10.80 -6.68
C LEU A 111 9.45 11.69 -7.92
N ILE A 112 9.65 11.07 -9.08
CA ILE A 112 9.36 11.73 -10.36
C ILE A 112 7.85 11.59 -10.53
N GLN A 113 7.12 12.60 -10.06
CA GLN A 113 5.76 12.81 -10.53
C GLN A 113 5.85 12.94 -12.06
N PRO A 114 5.16 12.11 -12.86
CA PRO A 114 5.07 12.35 -14.29
C PRO A 114 4.36 13.69 -14.45
N ASP A 115 5.13 14.66 -14.94
CA ASP A 115 4.69 15.98 -15.36
C ASP A 115 3.39 15.83 -16.15
N ARG A 116 2.29 16.32 -15.57
CA ARG A 116 1.02 16.45 -16.26
C ARG A 116 1.19 17.55 -17.30
N ARG A 117 1.53 17.17 -18.53
CA ARG A 117 1.37 18.07 -19.68
C ARG A 117 0.58 17.41 -20.81
N CYS A 118 -0.57 18.05 -21.03
CA CYS A 118 -1.30 18.33 -22.26
C CYS A 118 -1.34 17.27 -23.37
#